data_AF-A0A919Z6C0-F1
#
_entry.id   AF-A0A919Z6C0-F1
#
_cell.length_a   1.000
_cell.length_b   1.000
_cell.length_c   1.000
_cell.angle_alpha   90.00
_cell.angle_beta   90.00
_cell.angle_gamma   90.00
#
_symmetry.space_group_name_H-M   'P 1'
#
loop_
_entity.id
_entity.type
_entity.pdbx_description
1 polymer ?
#
loop_
_entity_poly.entity_id
_entity_poly.type
_entity_poly.pdbx_seq_one_letter_code
_entity_poly.pdbx_strand_id
1 'polypeptide(L)'
;MHLVFLQFKGFVSPITHCSRPGAVAHFIALPAAFSAMPLGTLFGGLFFVFLAFAALTSAVSLLEVPVSYGMERFYWSTIKAVCIVIIILFVLGIPSLLSLGNVSGLTFGGKSFFDWVDFITSHIMLPIGAISLLIMMNNRDGSP
;
A
#
# COMPACT_ATOMS: atom_id res chain seq x y z
N MET A 1 -26.54 17.98 -10.46
CA MET A 1 -25.59 16.84 -10.43
C MET A 1 -24.65 16.79 -11.64
N HIS A 2 -25.09 17.05 -12.88
CA HIS A 2 -24.24 16.98 -14.08
C HIS A 2 -23.08 18.01 -14.14
N LEU A 3 -23.23 19.20 -13.52
CA LEU A 3 -22.18 20.24 -13.47
C LEU A 3 -21.03 19.95 -12.48
N VAL A 4 -21.29 19.19 -11.41
CA VAL A 4 -20.27 18.78 -10.43
C VAL A 4 -19.30 17.77 -11.06
N PHE A 5 -19.81 16.90 -11.93
CA PHE A 5 -19.02 15.91 -12.65
C PHE A 5 -18.11 16.54 -13.73
N LEU A 6 -18.53 17.67 -14.31
CA LEU A 6 -17.71 18.43 -15.28
C LEU A 6 -16.59 19.23 -14.61
N GLN A 7 -16.81 19.76 -13.40
CA GLN A 7 -15.75 20.35 -12.58
C GLN A 7 -14.70 19.30 -12.15
N PHE A 8 -15.13 18.07 -11.85
CA PHE A 8 -14.22 16.95 -11.56
C PHE A 8 -13.37 16.55 -12.77
N LYS A 9 -13.94 16.54 -13.98
CA LYS A 9 -13.22 16.20 -15.22
C LYS A 9 -12.22 17.29 -15.64
N GLY A 10 -12.51 18.57 -15.40
CA GLY A 10 -11.59 19.69 -15.68
C GLY A 10 -10.43 19.82 -14.67
N PHE A 11 -10.58 19.27 -13.46
CA PHE A 11 -9.57 19.28 -12.42
C PHE A 11 -8.59 18.09 -12.51
N VAL A 12 -9.03 16.96 -13.07
CA VAL A 12 -8.21 15.74 -13.24
C VAL A 12 -7.19 15.85 -14.38
N SER A 13 -7.43 16.66 -15.41
CA SER A 13 -6.52 16.78 -16.57
C SER A 13 -5.15 17.45 -16.29
N PRO A 14 -5.00 18.45 -15.39
CA PRO A 14 -3.68 19.01 -15.07
C PRO A 14 -2.88 18.19 -14.05
N ILE A 15 -3.51 17.36 -13.20
CA ILE A 15 -2.79 16.53 -12.21
C ILE A 15 -2.18 15.26 -12.82
N THR A 16 -2.63 14.83 -14.00
CA THR A 16 -2.06 13.72 -14.77
C THR A 16 -0.69 14.01 -15.41
N HIS A 17 -0.24 15.27 -15.43
CA HIS A 17 1.06 15.65 -15.98
C HIS A 17 2.22 15.55 -14.97
N CYS A 18 1.93 15.41 -13.68
CA CYS A 18 2.92 15.04 -12.67
C CYS A 18 2.95 13.51 -12.55
N SER A 19 3.60 12.84 -13.51
CA SER A 19 3.77 11.39 -13.61
C SER A 19 4.60 10.76 -12.46
N ARG A 20 4.14 10.88 -11.21
CA ARG A 20 4.52 9.97 -10.13
C ARG A 20 3.33 9.05 -9.87
N PRO A 21 3.23 7.91 -10.58
CA PRO A 21 2.24 6.89 -10.25
C PRO A 21 2.51 6.43 -8.81
N GLY A 22 1.56 6.63 -7.89
CA GLY A 22 1.70 6.14 -6.52
C GLY A 22 0.92 6.92 -5.47
N ALA A 23 1.13 6.51 -4.21
CA ALA A 23 0.43 7.01 -3.02
C ALA A 23 0.36 8.54 -2.93
N VAL A 24 1.39 9.26 -3.41
CA VAL A 24 1.51 10.73 -3.35
C VAL A 24 0.39 11.45 -4.13
N ALA A 25 -0.12 10.87 -5.21
CA ALA A 25 -1.19 11.47 -6.01
C ALA A 25 -2.50 11.58 -5.21
N HIS A 26 -2.81 10.58 -4.39
CA HIS A 26 -4.01 10.57 -3.55
C HIS A 26 -3.96 11.68 -2.50
N PHE A 27 -2.79 11.92 -1.92
CA PHE A 27 -2.61 12.97 -0.90
C PHE A 27 -2.58 14.40 -1.45
N ILE A 28 -2.46 14.57 -2.77
CA ILE A 28 -2.51 15.89 -3.42
C ILE A 28 -3.87 16.13 -4.06
N ALA A 29 -4.39 15.13 -4.78
CA ALA A 29 -5.64 15.25 -5.52
C ALA A 29 -6.88 15.28 -4.61
N LEU A 30 -6.91 14.47 -3.54
CA LEU A 30 -8.09 14.40 -2.66
C LEU A 30 -8.29 15.69 -1.84
N PRO A 31 -7.28 16.26 -1.16
CA PRO A 31 -7.47 17.51 -0.42
C PRO A 31 -7.86 18.68 -1.32
N ALA A 32 -7.33 18.72 -2.54
CA ALA A 32 -7.66 19.75 -3.52
C ALA A 32 -9.08 19.60 -4.10
N ALA A 33 -9.64 18.38 -4.15
CA ALA A 33 -11.05 18.18 -4.46
C ALA A 33 -11.97 18.66 -3.33
N PHE A 34 -11.56 18.54 -2.07
CA PHE A 34 -12.34 19.01 -0.92
C PHE A 34 -12.33 20.54 -0.77
N SER A 35 -11.26 21.23 -1.18
CA SER A 35 -11.20 22.71 -1.13
C SER A 35 -12.17 23.40 -2.09
N ALA A 36 -12.60 22.71 -3.16
CA ALA A 36 -13.62 23.19 -4.09
C ALA A 36 -15.06 23.02 -3.57
N MET A 37 -15.27 22.33 -2.44
CA MET A 37 -16.59 22.13 -1.83
C MET A 37 -16.83 23.15 -0.70
N PRO A 38 -18.05 23.72 -0.57
CA PRO A 38 -18.40 24.48 0.63
C PRO A 38 -18.29 23.56 1.86
N LEU A 39 -17.70 24.04 2.96
CA LEU A 39 -17.37 23.24 4.17
C LEU A 39 -16.26 22.16 3.99
N GLY A 40 -15.38 22.32 2.98
CA GLY A 40 -14.30 21.38 2.66
C GLY A 40 -13.37 20.98 3.81
N THR A 41 -13.12 21.87 4.78
CA THR A 41 -12.23 21.59 5.92
C THR A 41 -12.82 20.54 6.87
N LEU A 42 -14.14 20.55 7.08
CA LEU A 42 -14.83 19.59 7.94
C LEU A 42 -14.88 18.20 7.29
N PHE A 43 -15.25 18.15 6.00
CA PHE A 43 -15.29 16.90 5.23
C PHE A 43 -13.89 16.30 5.01
N GLY A 44 -12.88 17.13 4.75
CA GLY A 44 -11.49 16.68 4.64
C GLY A 44 -10.96 16.08 5.93
N GLY A 45 -11.21 16.74 7.08
CA GLY A 45 -10.81 16.21 8.39
C GLY A 45 -11.45 14.84 8.69
N LEU A 46 -12.76 14.71 8.45
CA LEU A 46 -13.47 13.45 8.68
C LEU A 46 -12.96 12.33 7.75
N PHE A 47 -12.66 12.66 6.49
CA PHE A 47 -12.08 11.72 5.54
C PHE A 47 -10.72 11.17 6.01
N PHE A 48 -9.81 12.03 6.47
CA PHE A 48 -8.51 11.58 6.97
C PHE A 48 -8.62 10.71 8.23
N VAL A 49 -9.60 10.96 9.09
CA VAL A 49 -9.88 10.09 10.26
C VAL A 49 -10.31 8.70 9.80
N PHE A 50 -11.28 8.60 8.88
CA PHE A 50 -11.69 7.30 8.33
C PHE A 50 -10.56 6.61 7.56
N LEU A 51 -9.77 7.37 6.80
CA LEU A 51 -8.61 6.85 6.09
C LEU A 51 -7.57 6.28 7.06
N ALA A 52 -7.35 6.92 8.21
CA ALA A 52 -6.45 6.41 9.25
C ALA A 52 -6.95 5.10 9.87
N PHE A 53 -8.25 4.99 10.20
CA PHE A 53 -8.84 3.73 10.68
C PHE A 53 -8.78 2.61 9.64
N ALA A 54 -9.05 2.93 8.37
CA ALA A 54 -8.95 1.99 7.27
C ALA A 54 -7.50 1.47 7.10
N ALA A 55 -6.53 2.38 7.09
CA ALA A 55 -5.12 2.04 7.00
C ALA A 55 -4.64 1.19 8.20
N LEU A 56 -5.07 1.53 9.42
CA LEU A 56 -4.72 0.76 10.63
C LEU A 56 -5.26 -0.68 10.55
N THR A 57 -6.50 -0.85 10.11
CA THR A 57 -7.12 -2.17 9.99
C THR A 57 -6.42 -3.02 8.92
N SER A 58 -6.07 -2.42 7.78
CA SER A 58 -5.28 -3.11 6.74
C SER A 58 -3.88 -3.49 7.24
N ALA A 59 -3.21 -2.61 8.01
CA ALA A 59 -1.90 -2.90 8.57
C ALA A 59 -1.94 -4.07 9.56
N VAL A 60 -2.96 -4.16 10.41
CA VAL A 60 -3.15 -5.29 11.35
C VAL A 60 -3.36 -6.60 10.59
N SER A 61 -4.21 -6.61 9.55
CA SER A 61 -4.46 -7.81 8.75
C SER A 61 -3.19 -8.30 8.03
N LEU A 62 -2.35 -7.39 7.53
CA LEU A 62 -1.07 -7.74 6.90
C LEU A 62 -0.02 -8.22 7.91
N LEU A 63 -0.04 -7.72 9.15
CA LEU A 63 0.86 -8.14 10.23
C LEU A 63 0.54 -9.53 10.77
N GLU A 64 -0.73 -9.93 10.74
CA GLU A 64 -1.17 -11.22 11.28
C GLU A 64 -0.55 -12.41 10.53
N VAL A 65 -0.45 -12.33 9.20
CA VAL A 65 0.10 -13.39 8.34
C VAL A 65 1.54 -13.79 8.72
N PRO A 66 2.54 -12.88 8.76
CA PRO A 66 3.90 -13.22 9.15
C PRO A 66 4.03 -13.60 10.64
N VAL A 67 3.19 -13.06 11.52
CA VAL A 67 3.18 -13.42 12.95
C VAL A 67 2.71 -14.87 13.13
N SER A 68 1.60 -15.26 12.51
CA SER A 68 1.08 -16.63 12.59
C SER A 68 2.08 -17.63 11.98
N TYR A 69 2.68 -17.27 10.84
CA TYR A 69 3.73 -18.10 10.23
C TYR A 69 4.95 -18.26 11.15
N GLY A 70 5.37 -17.20 11.83
CA GLY A 70 6.47 -17.26 12.81
C GLY A 70 6.13 -18.12 14.03
N MET A 71 4.90 -18.03 14.52
CA MET A 71 4.43 -18.86 15.64
C MET A 71 4.37 -20.34 15.28
N GLU A 72 3.87 -20.69 14.09
CA GLU A 72 3.74 -22.08 13.64
C GLU A 72 5.09 -22.71 13.29
N ARG A 73 5.98 -21.95 12.62
CA ARG A 73 7.26 -22.49 12.14
C ARG A 73 8.36 -22.49 13.21
N PHE A 74 8.39 -21.49 14.10
CA PHE A 74 9.44 -21.32 15.09
C PHE A 74 8.97 -21.56 16.54
N TYR A 75 7.70 -21.92 16.75
CA TYR A 75 7.10 -22.18 18.08
C TYR A 75 7.28 -21.02 19.07
N TRP A 76 7.29 -19.78 18.56
CA TRP A 76 7.45 -18.58 19.40
C TRP A 76 6.16 -18.22 20.14
N SER A 77 6.30 -17.67 21.36
CA SER A 77 5.18 -17.04 22.07
C SER A 77 4.68 -15.83 21.28
N THR A 78 3.34 -15.63 21.27
CA THR A 78 2.65 -14.58 20.52
C THR A 78 3.30 -13.20 20.67
N ILE A 79 3.66 -12.82 21.91
CA ILE A 79 4.28 -11.51 22.20
C ILE A 79 5.67 -11.40 21.56
N LYS A 80 6.45 -12.48 21.58
CA LYS A 80 7.80 -12.51 20.99
C LYS A 80 7.71 -12.40 19.47
N ALA A 81 6.81 -13.15 18.83
CA ALA A 81 6.61 -13.12 17.39
C ALA A 81 6.20 -11.72 16.91
N VAL A 82 5.25 -11.08 17.59
CA VAL A 82 4.79 -9.73 17.25
C VAL A 82 5.94 -8.71 17.37
N CYS A 83 6.69 -8.71 18.48
CA CYS A 83 7.82 -7.79 18.66
C CYS A 83 8.89 -7.95 17.57
N ILE A 84 9.25 -9.19 17.23
CA ILE A 84 10.26 -9.47 16.20
C ILE A 84 9.80 -8.96 14.83
N VAL A 85 8.55 -9.25 14.44
CA VAL A 85 7.98 -8.81 13.17
C VAL A 85 7.92 -7.27 13.10
N ILE A 86 7.52 -6.59 14.18
CA ILE A 86 7.50 -5.12 14.24
C ILE A 86 8.91 -4.53 14.07
N ILE A 87 9.92 -5.09 14.75
CA ILE A 87 11.31 -4.63 14.63
C ILE A 87 11.81 -4.78 13.19
N ILE A 88 11.54 -5.93 12.56
CA ILE A 88 11.93 -6.19 11.17
C ILE A 88 11.26 -5.20 10.22
N LEU A 89 9.95 -4.97 10.39
CA LEU A 89 9.19 -4.00 9.59
C LEU A 89 9.66 -2.56 9.80
N PHE A 90 10.04 -2.19 11.02
CA PHE A 90 10.59 -0.87 11.30
C PHE A 90 11.92 -0.66 10.58
N VAL A 91 12.83 -1.65 10.65
CA VAL A 91 14.13 -1.61 9.95
C VAL A 91 13.96 -1.58 8.43
N LEU A 92 12.97 -2.29 7.87
CA LEU A 92 12.65 -2.25 6.43
C LEU A 92 11.90 -0.98 6.01
N GLY A 93 11.11 -0.39 6.91
CA GLY A 93 10.31 0.81 6.65
C GLY A 93 11.15 2.08 6.54
N ILE A 94 12.19 2.22 7.37
CA ILE A 94 13.11 3.38 7.34
C ILE A 94 13.73 3.61 5.94
N PRO A 95 14.38 2.62 5.28
CA PRO A 95 14.95 2.82 3.96
C PRO A 95 13.88 3.04 2.88
N SER A 96 12.69 2.45 3.03
CA SER A 96 11.56 2.67 2.11
C SER A 96 11.06 4.12 2.15
N LEU A 97 10.86 4.68 3.35
CA LEU A 97 10.46 6.09 3.54
C LEU A 97 11.53 7.04 3.00
N LEU A 98 12.79 6.74 3.28
CA LEU A 98 13.92 7.54 2.84
C LEU A 98 14.04 7.54 1.31
N SER A 99 13.75 6.42 0.66
CA SER A 99 13.75 6.29 -0.81
C SER A 99 12.69 7.14 -1.51
N LEU A 100 11.59 7.51 -0.84
CA LEU A 100 10.56 8.41 -1.40
C LEU A 100 11.01 9.88 -1.43
N GLY A 101 11.96 10.25 -0.55
CA GLY A 101 12.47 11.61 -0.35
C GLY A 101 13.58 12.06 -1.31
N ASN A 102 13.87 11.31 -2.37
CA ASN A 102 14.79 11.71 -3.45
C ASN A 102 16.29 11.74 -3.07
N VAL A 103 16.73 10.97 -2.07
CA VAL A 103 18.16 10.81 -1.75
C VAL A 103 18.88 10.00 -2.82
N SER A 104 19.75 10.66 -3.58
CA SER A 104 20.58 10.13 -4.67
C SER A 104 21.55 8.99 -4.31
N GLY A 105 21.58 8.53 -3.05
CA GLY A 105 22.46 7.46 -2.57
C GLY A 105 21.87 6.05 -2.62
N LEU A 106 20.56 5.90 -2.83
CA LEU A 106 19.84 4.60 -2.81
C LEU A 106 19.18 4.25 -4.16
N THR A 107 19.55 4.96 -5.23
CA THR A 107 19.09 4.68 -6.60
C THR A 107 20.04 3.72 -7.28
N PHE A 108 19.77 2.42 -7.19
CA PHE A 108 20.49 1.40 -7.97
C PHE A 108 19.74 1.18 -9.29
N GLY A 109 20.35 1.55 -10.41
CA GLY A 109 19.78 1.27 -11.75
C GLY A 109 18.56 2.10 -12.15
N GLY A 110 18.44 3.35 -11.69
CA GLY A 110 17.37 4.27 -12.12
C GLY A 110 15.99 4.03 -11.47
N LYS A 111 15.91 3.11 -10.50
CA LYS A 111 14.74 2.87 -9.65
C LYS A 111 15.11 3.01 -8.18
N SER A 112 14.20 3.56 -7.39
CA SER A 112 14.30 3.65 -5.93
C SER A 112 14.31 2.26 -5.29
N PHE A 113 14.90 2.09 -4.11
CA PHE A 113 14.84 0.82 -3.37
C PHE A 113 13.40 0.34 -3.17
N PHE A 114 12.49 1.27 -2.87
CA PHE A 114 11.05 1.00 -2.77
C PHE A 114 10.45 0.50 -4.10
N ASP A 115 10.82 1.12 -5.23
CA ASP A 115 10.31 0.72 -6.56
C ASP A 115 10.82 -0.67 -6.97
N TRP A 116 12.02 -1.06 -6.54
CA TRP A 116 12.54 -2.40 -6.76
C TRP A 116 11.78 -3.46 -5.96
N VAL A 117 11.54 -3.19 -4.67
CA VAL A 117 10.75 -4.09 -3.80
C VAL A 117 9.31 -4.21 -4.32
N ASP A 118 8.70 -3.10 -4.76
CA ASP A 118 7.37 -3.10 -5.36
C ASP A 118 7.35 -3.88 -6.70
N PHE A 119 8.36 -3.71 -7.55
CA PHE A 119 8.45 -4.45 -8.81
C PHE A 119 8.55 -5.96 -8.58
N ILE A 120 9.44 -6.40 -7.69
CA ILE A 120 9.58 -7.83 -7.35
C ILE A 120 8.28 -8.36 -6.76
N THR A 121 7.61 -7.60 -5.90
CA THR A 121 6.37 -8.04 -5.25
C THR A 121 5.22 -8.16 -6.26
N SER A 122 4.97 -7.09 -7.01
CA SER A 122 3.81 -6.98 -7.90
C SER A 122 3.96 -7.78 -9.19
N HIS A 123 5.18 -7.93 -9.72
CA HIS A 123 5.42 -8.60 -11.00
C HIS A 123 5.92 -10.04 -10.88
N ILE A 124 6.49 -10.43 -9.73
CA ILE A 124 7.09 -11.77 -9.57
C ILE A 124 6.36 -12.55 -8.48
N MET A 125 6.30 -12.04 -7.24
CA MET A 125 5.67 -12.76 -6.13
C MET A 125 4.16 -12.97 -6.33
N LEU A 126 3.43 -11.95 -6.74
CA LEU A 126 1.97 -12.03 -6.87
C LEU A 126 1.53 -12.98 -8.00
N PRO A 127 2.12 -12.96 -9.21
CA PRO A 127 1.82 -13.96 -10.24
C PRO A 127 2.22 -15.38 -9.85
N ILE A 128 3.37 -15.57 -9.19
CA ILE A 128 3.80 -16.91 -8.74
C ILE A 128 2.85 -17.45 -7.65
N GLY A 129 2.45 -16.60 -6.71
CA GLY A 129 1.45 -16.95 -5.69
C GLY A 129 0.12 -17.36 -6.32
N ALA A 130 -0.34 -16.64 -7.35
CA ALA A 130 -1.56 -16.99 -8.07
C ALA A 130 -1.46 -18.35 -8.79
N ILE A 131 -0.36 -18.62 -9.50
CA ILE A 131 -0.15 -19.92 -10.19
C ILE A 131 -0.09 -21.06 -9.17
N SER A 132 0.59 -20.87 -8.04
CA SER A 132 0.68 -21.89 -6.98
C SER A 132 -0.71 -22.23 -6.41
N LEU A 133 -1.55 -21.24 -6.15
CA LEU A 133 -2.92 -21.44 -5.69
C LEU A 133 -3.78 -22.15 -6.75
N LEU A 134 -3.66 -21.78 -8.02
CA LEU A 134 -4.40 -22.41 -9.12
C LEU A 134 -4.04 -23.89 -9.28
N ILE A 135 -2.75 -24.24 -9.21
CA ILE A 135 -2.30 -25.64 -9.27
C ILE A 135 -2.84 -26.41 -8.06
N MET A 136 -2.78 -25.84 -6.86
CA MET A 136 -3.29 -26.50 -5.65
C MET A 136 -4.80 -26.74 -5.75
N MET A 137 -5.55 -25.79 -6.30
CA MET A 137 -7.00 -25.92 -6.50
C MET A 137 -7.33 -26.95 -7.58
N ASN A 138 -6.63 -26.94 -8.70
CA ASN A 138 -6.80 -27.95 -9.77
C ASN A 138 -6.53 -29.38 -9.28
N ASN A 139 -5.59 -29.58 -8.36
CA ASN A 139 -5.32 -30.89 -7.76
C ASN A 139 -6.41 -31.33 -6.74
N ARG A 140 -7.30 -30.42 -6.31
CA ARG A 140 -8.41 -30.74 -5.41
C ARG A 140 -9.68 -31.19 -6.14
N ASP A 141 -9.71 -31.08 -7.46
CA ASP A 141 -10.85 -31.51 -8.29
C ASP A 141 -10.77 -33.01 -8.68
N GLY A 142 -9.81 -33.74 -8.10
CA GLY A 142 -9.63 -35.18 -8.28
C GLY A 142 -10.53 -36.03 -7.36
N SER A 143 -11.82 -36.08 -7.67
CA SER A 143 -12.69 -37.24 -7.37
C SER A 143 -13.64 -37.44 -8.56
N PRO A 144 -13.91 -38.70 -8.97
CA PRO A 144 -14.18 -39.13 -10.36
C PRO A 144 -15.36 -38.44 -11.07
#